data_AF-A0AAQ2Q3K6-F1
#
_entry.id   AF-A0AAQ2Q3K6-F1
#
_cell.length_a   1.000
_cell.length_b   1.000
_cell.length_c   1.000
_cell.angle_alpha   90.00
_cell.angle_beta   90.00
_cell.angle_gamma   90.00
#
_symmetry.space_group_name_H-M   'P 1'
#
loop_
_entity.id
_entity.type
_entity.pdbx_description
1 polymer ?
#
loop_
_entity_poly.entity_id
_entity_poly.type
_entity_poly.pdbx_seq_one_letter_code
_entity_poly.pdbx_strand_id
1 'polypeptide(L)'
;MTGSDVGVLLETGEVWVWGANPVRIGIKSSASNRITKPIKHPQLNQIINIGEGSAVASNGDLYIWGEQGFGDSVTSRSRVYIHHPICIMQNVKPSELYLTSVVLNNGELWVWGSNHHGKRGTGNVVNTFYEEYILTPEKSLFTTH
;
A
#
# COMPACT_ATOMS: atom_id res chain seq x y z
N MET A 1 1.14 -10.75 -2.47
CA MET A 1 0.62 -11.07 -3.82
C MET A 1 0.17 -12.52 -3.80
N THR A 2 -1.11 -12.82 -4.04
CA THR A 2 -1.59 -14.21 -4.12
C THR A 2 -1.23 -14.82 -5.47
N GLY A 3 -1.08 -16.15 -5.57
CA GLY A 3 -0.50 -16.87 -6.72
C GLY A 3 -1.11 -16.70 -8.13
N SER A 4 -2.05 -15.77 -8.35
CA SER A 4 -2.59 -15.40 -9.67
C SER A 4 -2.10 -14.04 -10.20
N ASP A 5 -1.45 -13.22 -9.37
CA ASP A 5 -1.00 -11.87 -9.69
C ASP A 5 0.48 -11.73 -9.33
N VAL A 6 1.30 -11.18 -10.24
CA VAL A 6 2.75 -11.11 -10.06
C VAL A 6 3.27 -9.72 -10.40
N GLY A 7 4.17 -9.22 -9.56
CA GLY A 7 4.96 -8.01 -9.77
C GLY A 7 6.43 -8.29 -9.51
N VAL A 8 7.30 -7.80 -10.38
CA VAL A 8 8.75 -7.93 -10.27
C VAL A 8 9.36 -6.54 -10.31
N LEU A 9 10.27 -6.27 -9.37
CA LEU A 9 11.12 -5.09 -9.35
C LEU A 9 12.49 -5.45 -9.92
N LEU A 10 12.94 -4.72 -10.93
CA LEU A 10 14.29 -4.84 -11.50
C LEU A 10 15.25 -3.89 -10.80
N GLU A 11 16.56 -4.19 -10.85
CA GLU A 11 17.62 -3.31 -10.31
C GLU A 11 17.63 -1.90 -10.96
N THR A 12 17.08 -1.78 -12.17
CA THR A 12 16.88 -0.50 -12.87
C THR A 12 15.81 0.39 -12.23
N GLY A 13 15.08 -0.12 -11.24
CA GLY A 13 13.93 0.53 -10.61
C GLY A 13 12.64 0.44 -11.43
N GLU A 14 12.62 -0.41 -12.46
CA GLU A 14 11.41 -0.71 -13.23
C GLU A 14 10.56 -1.76 -12.53
N VAL A 15 9.25 -1.53 -12.51
CA VAL A 15 8.27 -2.50 -12.04
C VAL A 15 7.59 -3.14 -13.24
N TRP A 16 7.61 -4.47 -13.30
CA TRP A 16 6.94 -5.26 -14.33
C TRP A 16 5.82 -6.09 -13.72
N VAL A 17 4.64 -6.08 -14.33
CA VAL A 17 3.44 -6.71 -13.76
C VAL A 17 2.69 -7.57 -14.78
N TRP A 18 2.09 -8.65 -14.30
CA TRP A 18 1.17 -9.50 -15.06
C TRP A 18 0.24 -10.26 -14.09
N GLY A 19 -0.88 -10.79 -14.59
CA GLY A 19 -1.80 -11.54 -13.74
C GLY A 19 -3.26 -11.44 -14.13
N ALA A 20 -4.09 -12.08 -13.32
CA ALA A 20 -5.52 -12.17 -13.54
C ALA A 20 -6.26 -10.87 -13.17
N ASN A 21 -5.72 -10.08 -12.24
CA ASN A 21 -6.40 -8.92 -11.66
C ASN A 21 -5.55 -7.64 -11.83
N PRO A 22 -5.67 -6.91 -12.97
CA PRO A 22 -4.96 -5.65 -13.22
C PRO A 22 -5.09 -4.64 -12.08
N VAL A 23 -6.27 -4.63 -11.48
CA VAL A 23 -6.65 -3.75 -10.41
C VAL A 23 -5.84 -4.03 -9.12
N ARG A 24 -5.45 -5.29 -8.86
CA ARG A 24 -4.62 -5.68 -7.69
C ARG A 24 -3.14 -5.33 -7.87
N ILE A 25 -2.73 -5.15 -9.11
CA ILE A 25 -1.37 -4.76 -9.47
C ILE A 25 -1.26 -3.28 -9.84
N GLY A 26 -2.28 -2.46 -9.51
CA GLY A 26 -2.22 -1.00 -9.63
C GLY A 26 -2.49 -0.47 -11.04
N ILE A 27 -3.05 -1.28 -11.92
CA ILE A 27 -3.40 -0.88 -13.28
C ILE A 27 -4.89 -0.55 -13.32
N LYS A 28 -5.22 0.73 -13.53
CA LYS A 28 -6.59 1.16 -13.80
C LYS A 28 -7.05 0.52 -15.11
N SER A 29 -7.96 -0.44 -15.01
CA SER A 29 -8.54 -1.16 -16.15
C SER A 29 -10.06 -1.14 -16.04
N SER A 30 -10.74 -0.95 -17.17
CA SER A 30 -12.15 -1.30 -17.30
C SER A 30 -12.25 -2.82 -17.21
N ALA A 31 -12.67 -3.31 -16.04
CA ALA A 31 -12.88 -4.71 -15.64
C ALA A 31 -12.65 -5.82 -16.70
N SER A 32 -11.80 -6.80 -16.33
CA SER A 32 -11.67 -8.18 -16.87
C SER A 32 -10.54 -8.54 -17.84
N ASN A 33 -9.68 -7.62 -18.27
CA ASN A 33 -8.56 -8.01 -19.14
C ASN A 33 -7.34 -8.48 -18.33
N ARG A 34 -7.17 -9.80 -18.22
CA ARG A 34 -5.96 -10.42 -17.66
C ARG A 34 -4.74 -9.91 -18.42
N ILE A 35 -3.69 -9.53 -17.69
CA ILE A 35 -2.40 -9.19 -18.27
C ILE A 35 -1.62 -10.49 -18.39
N THR A 36 -1.61 -11.09 -19.58
CA THR A 36 -1.03 -12.43 -19.80
C THR A 36 0.45 -12.41 -20.17
N LYS A 37 1.01 -11.22 -20.43
CA LYS A 37 2.44 -11.01 -20.70
C LYS A 37 2.96 -9.91 -19.76
N PRO A 38 4.20 -10.01 -19.27
CA PRO A 38 4.79 -8.94 -18.48
C PRO A 38 4.71 -7.60 -19.23
N ILE A 39 4.19 -6.58 -18.54
CA ILE A 39 4.23 -5.19 -19.01
C ILE A 39 4.95 -4.33 -17.98
N LYS A 40 5.62 -3.28 -18.42
CA LYS A 40 6.14 -2.24 -17.53
C LYS A 40 4.96 -1.47 -16.92
N HIS A 41 5.00 -1.26 -15.60
CA HIS A 41 3.97 -0.51 -14.89
C HIS A 41 4.04 0.98 -15.31
N PRO A 42 2.93 1.60 -15.78
CA PRO A 42 2.96 2.93 -16.39
C PRO A 42 3.24 4.07 -15.41
N GLN A 43 2.95 3.88 -14.12
CA GLN A 43 3.05 4.92 -13.09
C GLN A 43 4.15 4.67 -12.04
N LEU A 44 4.77 3.49 -12.02
CA LEU A 44 5.79 3.15 -11.03
C LEU A 44 7.14 3.16 -11.73
N ASN A 45 7.94 4.18 -11.44
CA ASN A 45 9.25 4.39 -12.03
C ASN A 45 10.27 4.67 -10.91
N GLN A 46 11.51 4.21 -11.08
CA GLN A 46 12.59 4.42 -10.11
C GLN A 46 12.26 3.87 -8.72
N ILE A 47 11.60 2.71 -8.67
CA ILE A 47 11.22 2.05 -7.41
C ILE A 47 12.45 1.38 -6.79
N ILE A 48 12.62 1.52 -5.49
CA ILE A 48 13.73 0.92 -4.72
C ILE A 48 13.25 -0.15 -3.75
N ASN A 49 11.95 -0.18 -3.43
CA ASN A 49 11.35 -1.20 -2.58
C ASN A 49 9.89 -1.43 -3.01
N ILE A 50 9.44 -2.69 -3.06
CA ILE A 50 8.07 -3.05 -3.44
C ILE A 50 7.51 -4.06 -2.43
N GLY A 51 6.31 -3.77 -1.92
CA GLY A 51 5.53 -4.64 -1.06
C GLY A 51 4.27 -5.14 -1.75
N GLU A 52 3.39 -5.79 -0.99
CA GLU A 52 2.06 -6.12 -1.47
C GLU A 52 1.19 -4.85 -1.50
N GLY A 53 0.96 -4.32 -2.70
CA GLY A 53 0.14 -3.12 -2.87
C GLY A 53 0.82 -1.83 -2.41
N SER A 54 2.14 -1.82 -2.25
CA SER A 54 2.92 -0.64 -1.85
C SER A 54 4.28 -0.60 -2.54
N ALA A 55 4.83 0.59 -2.73
CA ALA A 55 6.18 0.78 -3.26
C ALA A 55 6.81 2.08 -2.75
N VAL A 56 8.12 2.11 -2.65
CA VAL A 56 8.89 3.33 -2.35
C VAL A 56 9.79 3.65 -3.55
N ALA A 57 9.66 4.86 -4.07
CA ALA A 57 10.52 5.39 -5.12
C ALA A 57 11.84 5.93 -4.56
N SER A 58 12.85 6.06 -5.41
CA SER A 58 14.19 6.52 -5.04
C SER A 58 14.23 7.96 -4.51
N ASN A 59 13.21 8.76 -4.86
CA ASN A 59 13.00 10.11 -4.30
C ASN A 59 12.33 10.10 -2.91
N GLY A 60 12.00 8.92 -2.37
CA GLY A 60 11.35 8.76 -1.07
C GLY A 60 9.82 8.86 -1.09
N ASP A 61 9.18 8.87 -2.27
CA ASP A 61 7.71 8.81 -2.36
C ASP A 61 7.22 7.38 -2.07
N LEU A 62 6.31 7.26 -1.09
CA LEU A 62 5.60 6.03 -0.76
C LEU A 62 4.27 5.99 -1.49
N TYR A 63 4.11 4.99 -2.35
CA TYR A 63 2.90 4.71 -3.10
C TYR A 63 2.15 3.51 -2.54
N ILE A 64 0.82 3.56 -2.65
CA ILE A 64 -0.05 2.40 -2.40
C ILE A 64 -1.07 2.20 -3.51
N TRP A 65 -1.48 0.95 -3.72
CA TRP A 65 -2.51 0.53 -4.68
C TRP A 65 -3.14 -0.82 -4.27
N GLY A 66 -4.15 -1.26 -5.00
CA GLY A 66 -4.79 -2.55 -4.77
C GLY A 66 -5.69 -2.55 -3.53
N GLU A 67 -5.85 -3.73 -2.93
CA GLU A 67 -6.62 -3.91 -1.70
C GLU A 67 -5.78 -3.48 -0.50
N GLN A 68 -6.23 -2.45 0.22
CA GLN A 68 -5.50 -1.88 1.35
C GLN A 68 -6.11 -2.25 2.71
N GLY A 69 -7.03 -3.20 2.71
CA GLY A 69 -7.71 -3.69 3.90
C GLY A 69 -9.21 -3.44 3.85
N PHE A 70 -9.85 -3.49 5.02
CA PHE A 70 -11.29 -3.31 5.17
C PHE A 70 -11.58 -1.94 5.79
N GLY A 71 -12.53 -1.23 5.20
CA GLY A 71 -13.26 -0.18 5.89
C GLY A 71 -14.32 -0.86 6.75
N ASP A 72 -14.22 -0.66 8.07
CA ASP A 72 -15.20 -1.18 9.01
C ASP A 72 -16.38 -0.20 9.08
N SER A 73 -17.52 -0.53 8.46
CA SER A 73 -18.80 0.18 8.60
C SER A 73 -19.82 -0.68 9.37
N VAL A 74 -20.78 -0.05 10.07
CA VAL A 74 -21.81 -0.74 10.88
C VAL A 74 -22.58 -1.77 10.06
N THR A 75 -22.75 -1.50 8.76
CA THR A 75 -23.62 -2.26 7.86
C THR A 75 -22.86 -3.09 6.83
N SER A 76 -21.55 -2.89 6.66
CA SER A 76 -20.73 -3.68 5.73
C SER A 76 -19.24 -3.56 6.01
N ARG A 77 -18.49 -4.65 5.80
CA ARG A 77 -17.03 -4.59 5.62
C ARG A 77 -16.74 -4.39 4.14
N SER A 78 -16.58 -3.14 3.74
CA SER A 78 -16.22 -2.83 2.35
C SER A 78 -14.71 -2.82 2.20
N ARG A 79 -14.18 -3.55 1.22
CA ARG A 79 -12.75 -3.50 0.90
C ARG A 79 -12.38 -2.10 0.43
N VAL A 80 -11.34 -1.52 1.02
CA VAL A 80 -10.78 -0.27 0.50
C VAL A 80 -9.84 -0.63 -0.64
N TYR A 81 -10.15 -0.07 -1.80
CA TYR A 81 -9.50 -0.45 -3.04
C TYR A 81 -9.00 0.77 -3.80
N ILE A 82 -7.71 0.77 -4.11
CA ILE A 82 -7.06 1.85 -4.86
C ILE A 82 -6.66 1.31 -6.23
N HIS A 83 -7.31 1.80 -7.28
CA HIS A 83 -7.17 1.24 -8.63
C HIS A 83 -5.89 1.63 -9.36
N HIS A 84 -5.10 2.55 -8.82
CA HIS A 84 -3.83 3.01 -9.37
C HIS A 84 -2.93 3.50 -8.23
N PRO A 85 -1.58 3.47 -8.38
CA PRO A 85 -0.69 4.03 -7.38
C PRO A 85 -1.03 5.47 -7.04
N ILE A 86 -1.21 5.73 -5.75
CA ILE A 86 -1.30 7.08 -5.19
C ILE A 86 -0.16 7.27 -4.20
N CYS A 87 0.45 8.46 -4.19
CA CYS A 87 1.46 8.80 -3.19
C CYS A 87 0.77 9.19 -1.89
N ILE A 88 1.18 8.59 -0.78
CA ILE A 88 0.61 8.82 0.55
C ILE A 88 1.57 9.48 1.54
N MET A 89 2.88 9.42 1.26
CA MET A 89 3.91 10.01 2.11
C MET A 89 5.17 10.28 1.27
N GLN A 90 5.85 11.38 1.58
CA GLN A 90 7.08 11.80 0.88
C GLN A 90 8.27 11.76 1.84
N ASN A 91 9.49 11.77 1.27
CA ASN A 91 10.76 11.77 2.02
C ASN A 91 10.95 10.55 2.93
N VAL A 92 10.35 9.41 2.57
CA VAL A 92 10.45 8.14 3.29
C VAL A 92 11.79 7.47 3.01
N LYS A 93 12.46 7.00 4.06
CA LYS A 93 13.64 6.14 3.98
C LYS A 93 13.33 4.83 4.72
N PRO A 94 12.73 3.85 4.06
CA PRO A 94 12.23 2.66 4.73
C PRO A 94 13.37 1.70 5.08
N SER A 95 13.33 1.13 6.28
CA SER A 95 14.05 -0.10 6.61
C SER A 95 13.18 -1.33 6.32
N GLU A 96 11.88 -1.24 6.58
CA GLU A 96 10.90 -2.30 6.36
C GLU A 96 9.59 -1.73 5.78
N LEU A 97 8.96 -2.46 4.87
CA LEU A 97 7.70 -2.09 4.23
C LEU A 97 6.69 -3.23 4.38
N TYR A 98 5.53 -2.90 4.95
CA TYR A 98 4.42 -3.82 5.18
C TYR A 98 3.16 -3.37 4.42
N LEU A 99 2.09 -4.14 4.51
CA LEU A 99 0.83 -3.88 3.82
C LEU A 99 0.22 -2.51 4.20
N THR A 100 0.20 -2.18 5.49
CA THR A 100 -0.42 -0.95 6.01
C THR A 100 0.52 -0.15 6.92
N SER A 101 1.83 -0.40 6.82
CA SER A 101 2.82 0.29 7.63
C SER A 101 4.20 0.33 6.97
N VAL A 102 5.01 1.28 7.41
CA VAL A 102 6.41 1.43 7.02
C VAL A 102 7.23 1.74 8.27
N VAL A 103 8.36 1.04 8.42
CA VAL A 103 9.38 1.38 9.42
C VAL A 103 10.44 2.21 8.71
N LEU A 104 10.73 3.38 9.24
CA LEU A 104 11.78 4.26 8.73
C LEU A 104 13.15 3.88 9.31
N ASN A 105 14.23 4.27 8.64
CA ASN A 105 15.61 4.02 9.10
C ASN A 105 15.93 4.65 10.47
N ASN A 106 15.18 5.66 10.91
CA ASN A 106 15.29 6.25 12.24
C ASN A 106 14.51 5.45 13.32
N GLY A 107 13.88 4.34 12.93
CA GLY A 107 13.10 3.46 13.80
C GLY A 107 11.66 3.89 14.05
N GLU A 108 11.18 4.96 13.40
CA GLU A 108 9.78 5.37 13.49
C GLU A 108 8.88 4.45 12.67
N LEU A 109 7.77 4.02 13.27
CA LEU A 109 6.70 3.30 12.58
C LEU A 109 5.61 4.28 12.14
N TRP A 110 5.30 4.28 10.85
CA TRP A 110 4.18 5.00 10.27
C TRP A 110 3.15 4.00 9.74
N VAL A 111 1.87 4.28 10.01
CA VAL A 111 0.75 3.37 9.75
C VAL A 111 -0.39 4.09 9.06
N TRP A 112 -1.12 3.39 8.20
CA TRP A 112 -2.33 3.90 7.53
C TRP A 112 -3.43 2.84 7.54
N GLY A 113 -4.63 3.21 7.08
CA GLY A 113 -5.80 2.33 7.03
C GLY A 113 -6.63 2.29 8.31
N SER A 114 -7.26 1.14 8.59
CA SER A 114 -8.25 0.99 9.67
C SER A 114 -7.63 1.14 11.07
N ASN A 115 -8.30 1.92 11.93
CA ASN A 115 -7.97 2.04 13.35
C ASN A 115 -8.87 1.23 14.28
N HIS A 116 -9.70 0.34 13.73
CA HIS A 116 -10.63 -0.43 14.56
C HIS A 116 -9.86 -1.26 15.58
N HIS A 117 -10.22 -1.17 16.86
CA HIS A 117 -9.50 -1.73 18.01
C HIS A 117 -8.09 -1.16 18.27
N GLY A 118 -7.79 0.05 17.79
CA GLY A 118 -6.52 0.72 18.09
C GLY A 118 -5.31 0.13 17.37
N LYS A 119 -5.53 -0.56 16.24
CA LYS A 119 -4.48 -1.25 15.47
C LYS A 119 -3.33 -0.37 15.01
N ARG A 120 -3.53 0.96 14.93
CA ARG A 120 -2.46 1.90 14.57
C ARG A 120 -1.48 2.18 15.73
N GLY A 121 -1.86 1.86 16.96
CA GLY A 121 -1.00 2.08 18.13
C GLY A 121 -0.70 3.56 18.38
N THR A 122 -1.59 4.48 17.97
CA THR A 122 -1.42 5.94 18.15
C THR A 122 -1.94 6.44 19.51
N GLY A 123 -2.41 5.54 20.37
CA GLY A 123 -3.13 5.88 21.61
C GLY A 123 -4.60 6.23 21.40
N ASN A 124 -5.00 6.51 20.16
CA ASN A 124 -6.40 6.74 19.78
C ASN A 124 -7.08 5.41 19.46
N VAL A 125 -8.16 5.09 20.17
CA VAL A 125 -8.98 3.91 19.89
C VAL A 125 -10.30 4.37 19.28
N VAL A 126 -10.53 3.94 18.04
CA VAL A 126 -11.82 4.13 17.38
C VAL A 126 -12.67 2.87 17.63
N ASN A 127 -13.76 3.05 18.37
CA ASN A 127 -14.76 2.00 18.67
C ASN A 127 -16.04 2.16 17.85
N THR A 128 -16.14 3.21 17.05
CA THR A 128 -17.28 3.45 16.16
C THR A 128 -16.93 2.93 14.76
N PHE A 129 -17.91 2.34 14.08
CA PHE A 129 -17.74 1.91 12.69
C PHE A 129 -17.83 3.09 11.69
N TYR A 130 -17.61 4.32 12.15
CA TYR A 130 -17.82 5.54 11.35
C TYR A 130 -16.56 6.37 11.14
N GLU A 131 -15.41 5.97 11.69
CA GLU A 131 -14.12 6.64 11.43
C GLU A 131 -13.16 5.67 10.74
N GLU A 132 -13.01 5.84 9.43
CA GLU A 132 -12.05 6.70 8.71
C GLU A 132 -10.79 5.88 8.43
N TYR A 133 -10.94 5.04 7.42
CA TYR A 133 -9.79 4.48 6.73
C TYR A 133 -8.97 5.65 6.19
N ILE A 134 -7.81 5.92 6.79
CA ILE A 134 -6.97 7.02 6.34
C ILE A 134 -5.96 6.55 5.30
N LEU A 135 -5.78 7.36 4.28
CA LEU A 135 -4.70 7.22 3.31
C LEU A 135 -3.50 8.09 3.66
N THR A 136 -3.63 8.97 4.66
CA THR A 136 -2.54 9.78 5.20
C THR A 136 -1.85 8.99 6.30
N PRO A 137 -0.57 8.59 6.21
CA PRO A 137 0.08 7.86 7.28
C PRO A 137 0.19 8.68 8.56
N GLU A 138 -0.01 8.03 9.70
CA GLU A 138 0.19 8.58 11.04
C GLU A 138 1.36 7.86 11.73
N LYS A 139 2.11 8.60 12.56
CA LYS A 139 3.17 8.04 13.38
C LYS A 139 2.58 7.23 14.55
N SER A 140 2.98 5.98 14.67
CA SER A 140 2.63 5.11 15.81
C SER A 140 3.44 5.49 17.06
N LEU A 141 2.96 5.10 18.25
CA LEU A 141 3.72 5.23 19.49
C LEU A 141 4.88 4.23 19.60
N PHE A 142 4.94 3.24 18.71
CA PHE A 142 6.04 2.28 18.64
C PHE A 142 7.28 2.87 17.95
N THR A 143 8.44 2.62 18.54
CA THR A 143 9.76 2.85 17.97
C THR A 143 10.60 1.58 18.08
N THR A 144 11.50 1.33 17.13
CA THR A 144 12.41 0.17 17.18
C THR A 144 13.69 0.40 18.01
N HIS A 145 13.81 1.58 18.65
CA HIS A 145 14.93 1.99 19.51
C HIS A 145 14.44 2.25 20.94
#